data_AF-A0A2W0EL64-F1
#
_entry.id   AF-A0A2W0EL64-F1
#
_cell.length_a   1.000
_cell.length_b   1.000
_cell.length_c   1.000
_cell.angle_alpha   90.00
_cell.angle_beta   90.00
_cell.angle_gamma   90.00
#
_symmetry.space_group_name_H-M   'P 1'
#
loop_
_entity.id
_entity.type
_entity.pdbx_description
1 polymer ?
#
loop_
_entity_poly.entity_id
_entity_poly.type
_entity_poly.pdbx_seq_one_letter_code
_entity_poly.pdbx_strand_id
1 'polypeptide(L)' 'MNPDTPLQLLGGITAREFLRDYWQKKPLLIRQAIPDFESPIDADELAGLAL' A
#
# COMPACT_ATOMS: atom_id res chain seq x y z
N MET A 1 -13.91 -10.12 3.92
CA MET A 1 -12.46 -10.11 4.22
C MET A 1 -12.31 -10.12 5.74
N ASN A 2 -11.48 -10.99 6.32
CA ASN A 2 -11.30 -11.08 7.77
C ASN A 2 -10.22 -10.06 8.22
N PRO A 3 -10.52 -9.08 9.10
CA PRO A 3 -9.57 -8.06 9.52
C PRO A 3 -8.42 -8.59 10.37
N ASP A 4 -8.51 -9.83 10.86
CA ASP A 4 -7.53 -10.50 11.72
C ASP A 4 -6.58 -11.42 10.93
N THR A 5 -6.67 -11.42 9.60
CA THR A 5 -5.71 -12.13 8.74
C THR A 5 -4.56 -11.19 8.34
N PRO A 6 -3.29 -11.62 8.46
CA PRO A 6 -2.14 -10.90 7.92
C PRO A 6 -2.27 -10.54 6.44
N LEU A 7 -1.87 -9.33 6.07
CA LEU A 7 -1.91 -8.84 4.68
C LEU A 7 -0.50 -8.46 4.19
N GLN A 8 -0.10 -8.96 3.01
CA GLN A 8 1.19 -8.61 2.38
C GLN A 8 1.33 -7.10 2.17
N LEU A 9 0.25 -6.44 1.72
CA LEU A 9 0.22 -4.98 1.52
C LEU A 9 0.50 -4.20 2.82
N LEU A 10 0.19 -4.80 3.97
CA LEU A 10 0.45 -4.20 5.28
C LEU A 10 1.77 -4.71 5.91
N GLY A 11 2.60 -5.43 5.16
CA GLY A 11 3.87 -5.98 5.67
C GLY A 11 3.69 -7.19 6.59
N GLY A 12 2.60 -7.93 6.44
CA GLY A 12 2.30 -9.12 7.24
C GLY A 12 1.60 -8.84 8.57
N ILE A 13 1.21 -7.59 8.86
CA ILE A 13 0.30 -7.29 9.98
C ILE A 13 -1.16 -7.39 9.53
N THR A 14 -2.04 -7.50 10.51
CA THR A 14 -3.49 -7.51 10.29
C THR A 14 -4.01 -6.09 10.01
N ALA A 15 -5.17 -6.00 9.34
CA ALA A 15 -5.85 -4.71 9.17
C ALA A 15 -6.20 -4.08 10.53
N ARG A 16 -6.57 -4.92 11.52
CA ARG A 16 -6.84 -4.46 12.90
C ARG A 16 -5.64 -3.78 13.54
N GLU A 17 -4.45 -4.38 13.46
CA GLU A 17 -3.23 -3.80 14.02
C GLU A 17 -2.84 -2.50 13.32
N PHE A 18 -2.93 -2.46 12.00
CA PHE A 18 -2.64 -1.24 11.23
C PHE A 18 -3.53 -0.05 11.64
N LEU A 19 -4.84 -0.27 11.72
CA LEU A 19 -5.81 0.78 12.10
C LEU A 19 -5.65 1.20 13.56
N ARG A 20 -5.33 0.27 14.47
CA ARG A 20 -5.13 0.56 15.89
C ARG A 20 -3.85 1.33 16.13
N ASP A 21 -2.74 0.98 15.48
CA ASP A 21 -1.42 1.46 15.91
C ASP A 21 -0.80 2.51 14.98
N TYR A 22 -1.16 2.54 13.69
CA TYR A 22 -0.47 3.34 12.67
C TYR A 22 -1.37 4.34 11.94
N TRP A 23 -2.56 3.93 11.51
CA TRP A 23 -3.46 4.78 10.73
C TRP A 23 -3.74 6.10 11.42
N GLN A 24 -3.41 7.22 10.76
CA GLN A 24 -3.53 8.58 11.29
C GLN A 24 -2.81 8.84 12.63
N LYS A 25 -1.81 8.03 12.99
CA LYS A 25 -1.05 8.16 14.25
C LYS A 25 0.43 8.37 14.03
N LYS A 26 1.06 7.51 13.23
CA LYS A 26 2.51 7.54 12.99
C LYS A 26 2.86 6.96 11.63
N PRO A 27 3.96 7.41 11.00
CA PRO A 27 4.41 6.85 9.74
C PRO A 27 4.80 5.37 9.89
N LEU A 28 4.63 4.61 8.82
CA LEU A 28 5.02 3.20 8.71
C LEU A 28 5.65 2.96 7.34
N LEU A 29 6.88 2.45 7.33
CA LEU A 29 7.54 1.98 6.11
C LEU A 29 7.27 0.49 5.91
N ILE A 30 6.67 0.13 4.79
CA ILE A 30 6.40 -1.25 4.40
C ILE A 30 7.26 -1.58 3.17
N ARG A 31 8.31 -2.38 3.37
CA ARG A 31 9.22 -2.78 2.29
C ARG A 31 8.55 -3.86 1.45
N GLN A 32 8.63 -3.74 0.12
CA GLN A 32 8.06 -4.73 -0.81
C GLN A 32 6.57 -5.01 -0.54
N ALA A 33 5.79 -3.97 -0.24
CA ALA A 33 4.34 -4.08 -0.01
C ALA A 33 3.60 -4.61 -1.25
N ILE A 34 4.10 -4.24 -2.43
CA ILE A 34 3.69 -4.77 -3.73
C ILE A 34 4.97 -5.30 -4.40
N PRO A 35 5.27 -6.60 -4.26
CA PRO A 35 6.39 -7.23 -4.94
C PRO A 35 6.23 -7.09 -6.46
N ASP A 36 7.35 -6.94 -7.16
CA ASP A 36 7.41 -6.88 -8.63
C ASP A 36 6.44 -5.84 -9.25
N PHE A 37 6.28 -4.70 -8.58
CA PHE A 37 5.39 -3.62 -9.04
C PHE A 37 5.86 -3.05 -10.38
N GLU A 38 4.95 -3.07 -11.35
CA GLU A 38 5.05 -2.35 -12.62
C GLU A 38 4.01 -1.23 -12.66
N SER A 39 4.39 -0.06 -13.18
CA SER A 39 3.46 1.07 -13.31
C SER A 39 2.33 0.71 -14.27
N PRO A 40 1.05 0.96 -13.92
CA PRO A 40 -0.08 0.68 -14.80
C PRO A 40 -0.24 1.70 -15.95
N ILE A 41 0.57 2.77 -15.95
CA ILE A 41 0.55 3.83 -16.95
C ILE A 41 1.99 4.28 -17.23
N ASP A 42 2.28 4.54 -18.51
CA ASP A 42 3.58 5.06 -18.93
C ASP A 42 3.72 6.58 -18.62
N ALA A 43 4.96 7.07 -18.56
CA ALA A 43 5.25 8.47 -18.29
C ALA A 43 4.65 9.42 -19.34
N ASP A 44 4.71 9.06 -20.62
CA ASP A 44 4.18 9.89 -21.71
C ASP A 44 2.64 9.90 -21.69
N GLU A 45 2.01 8.76 -21.37
CA GLU A 45 0.56 8.65 -21.20
C GLU A 45 0.08 9.53 -20.03
N LEU A 46 0.79 9.49 -18.89
CA LEU A 46 0.47 10.33 -17.74
C LEU A 46 0.65 11.83 -18.06
N ALA A 47 1.70 12.20 -18.79
CA ALA A 47 1.91 13.58 -19.22
C ALA A 47 0.77 14.07 -20.14
N GLY A 48 0.29 13.22 -21.03
CA GLY A 48 -0.85 13.51 -21.90
C GLY A 48 -2.16 13.80 -21.14
N LEU A 49 -2.38 13.15 -19.99
CA LEU A 49 -3.59 13.37 -19.16
C LEU A 49 -3.63 14.72 -18.43
N ALA A 50 -2.50 15.44 -18.34
CA ALA A 50 -2.39 16.70 -17.61
C ALA A 50 -2.70 17.96 -18.46
N LEU A 51 -2.99 17.78 -19.75
CA LEU A 51 -3.29 18.84 -20.73
C LEU A 51 -4.80 19.09 -20.86
#